data_AF-A0A932LA55-F1
#
_entry.id   AF-A0A932LA55-F1
#
_cell.length_a   1.000
_cell.length_b   1.000
_cell.length_c   1.000
_cell.angle_alpha   90.00
_cell.angle_beta   90.00
_cell.angle_gamma   90.00
#
_symmetry.space_group_name_H-M   'P 1'
#
loop_
_entity.id
_entity.type
_entity.pdbx_description
1 polymer ?
#
loop_
_entity_poly.entity_id
_entity_poly.type
_entity_poly.pdbx_seq_one_letter_code
_entity_poly.pdbx_strand_id
1 'polypeptide(L)'
;MTSSHVATLLIAYAGTACLFSLATTLFRRHASASWLPASAALIAGVAASSFASSGRNALVQLCVELWHLERTHSAAFAAGCSLGLLAGFALHHATTRPARAWFGAVHLAAVAALGLITLKDQLSTYLARPQDVGASGRLFAQAAPAGFKIEEIHRLSIAPTSIALGPDGLLYVAGFGGVAFQNGVVVRLERAGAELHETVVASSLNRPHGIAFHEGDLFISRAGQFSRAVNGAIVHQNTGCVTRARDLDGDGVYDHFTDILEDLPGAKPPDGLHQNNGIAFDAQGYLYVTVGVCSDHGPPVHPFEGTILRARPDGSDVGVFARGFRNPFDLAFGPDAALFCTDNDANAAGRGDELNHVMQGGHYGHPYSALADGATLDKEVLPLLRSDAALEGLAYAPPGSLPNGFDDCLYTASFGNGQIIRIRLKETNTSFQATTEQFARVPSVVDVAISAQEHAIYACSHDERKIYRISPQ
;
A
#
# COMPACT_ATOMS: atom_id res chain seq x y z
N MET A 1 -7.73 14.94 32.80
CA MET A 1 -6.70 15.41 31.86
C MET A 1 -5.39 14.74 32.24
N THR A 2 -4.91 13.79 31.44
CA THR A 2 -3.69 13.02 31.70
C THR A 2 -2.44 13.87 31.45
N SER A 3 -1.33 13.54 32.10
CA SER A 3 -0.02 14.22 31.96
C SER A 3 0.48 14.35 30.51
N SER A 4 -0.02 13.50 29.61
CA SER A 4 0.27 13.51 28.17
C SER A 4 -0.31 14.73 27.43
N HIS A 5 -1.49 15.23 27.82
CA HIS A 5 -2.10 16.41 27.20
C HIS A 5 -1.35 17.70 27.54
N VAL A 6 -0.74 17.76 28.73
CA VAL A 6 0.02 18.91 29.21
C VAL A 6 1.34 19.06 28.43
N ALA A 7 2.01 17.95 28.10
CA ALA A 7 3.26 17.98 27.33
C ALA A 7 3.06 18.45 25.88
N THR A 8 2.02 17.98 25.20
CA THR A 8 1.69 18.42 23.84
C THR A 8 1.29 19.90 23.79
N LEU A 9 0.52 20.37 24.78
CA LEU A 9 0.20 21.79 24.96
C LEU A 9 1.45 22.63 25.22
N LEU A 10 2.39 22.15 26.03
CA LEU A 10 3.64 22.86 26.32
C LEU A 10 4.57 22.95 25.09
N ILE A 11 4.63 21.91 24.25
CA ILE A 11 5.44 21.90 23.03
C ILE A 11 4.83 22.81 21.95
N ALA A 12 3.52 22.74 21.74
CA ALA A 12 2.82 23.64 20.84
C ALA A 12 2.92 25.10 21.31
N TYR A 13 2.76 25.34 22.61
CA TYR A 13 2.93 26.66 23.22
C TYR A 13 4.37 27.18 23.08
N ALA A 14 5.37 26.33 23.28
CA ALA A 14 6.78 26.67 23.10
C ALA A 14 7.11 27.01 21.64
N GLY A 15 6.61 26.24 20.67
CA GLY A 15 6.79 26.52 19.24
C GLY A 15 6.13 27.83 18.81
N THR A 16 4.90 28.07 19.27
CA THR A 16 4.16 29.31 18.98
C THR A 16 4.82 30.52 19.64
N ALA A 17 5.29 30.39 20.89
CA ALA A 17 6.03 31.42 21.60
C ALA A 17 7.38 31.72 20.95
N CYS A 18 8.08 30.71 20.42
CA CYS A 18 9.34 30.89 19.69
C CYS A 18 9.14 31.70 18.41
N LEU A 19 8.09 31.39 17.65
CA LEU A 19 7.71 32.11 16.43
C LEU A 19 7.26 33.56 16.72
N PHE A 20 6.50 33.77 17.80
CA PHE A 20 6.08 35.10 18.24
C PHE A 20 7.26 35.96 18.71
N SER A 21 8.23 35.33 19.39
CA SER A 21 9.46 35.97 19.87
C SER A 21 10.41 36.33 18.71
N LEU A 22 10.52 35.47 17.69
CA LEU A 22 11.27 35.75 16.47
C LEU A 22 10.66 36.94 15.70
N ALA A 23 9.33 36.97 15.54
CA ALA A 23 8.61 38.05 14.87
C ALA A 23 8.75 39.40 15.60
N THR A 24 8.68 39.41 16.93
CA THR A 24 8.85 40.64 17.73
C THR A 24 10.30 41.14 17.78
N THR A 25 11.28 40.24 17.67
CA THR A 25 12.72 40.59 17.70
C THR A 25 13.22 41.13 16.37
N LEU A 26 12.73 40.61 15.23
CA LEU A 26 13.14 41.05 13.90
C LEU A 26 12.61 42.44 13.51
N PHE A 27 11.45 42.86 14.02
CA PHE A 27 10.71 44.02 13.46
C PHE A 27 10.54 45.22 14.40
N ARG A 28 11.13 45.21 15.60
CA ARG A 28 10.97 46.31 16.59
C ARG A 28 11.65 47.64 16.23
N ARG A 29 12.42 47.73 15.15
CA ARG A 29 13.11 48.98 14.77
C ARG A 29 12.37 49.88 13.78
N HIS A 30 11.24 49.45 13.21
CA HIS A 30 10.44 50.34 12.36
C HIS A 30 8.98 50.31 12.78
N ALA A 31 8.52 51.43 13.34
CA ALA A 31 7.11 51.71 13.63
C ALA A 31 6.31 51.96 12.35
N SER A 32 6.37 51.05 11.38
CA SER A 32 5.55 51.07 10.18
C SER A 32 4.75 49.77 10.06
N ALA A 33 3.62 49.81 9.36
CA ALA A 33 2.62 48.75 9.26
C ALA A 33 3.09 47.47 8.51
N SER A 34 4.37 47.12 8.59
CA SER A 34 5.03 45.98 7.94
C SER A 34 4.98 44.67 8.76
N TRP A 35 4.46 44.70 9.98
CA TRP A 35 4.25 43.51 10.83
C TRP A 35 3.06 42.66 10.39
N LEU A 36 2.05 43.28 9.79
CA LEU A 36 0.86 42.62 9.26
C LEU A 36 1.18 41.72 8.05
N PRO A 37 1.92 42.17 7.01
CA PRO A 37 2.30 41.34 5.87
C PRO A 37 3.15 40.11 6.24
N ALA A 38 4.08 40.23 7.19
CA ALA A 38 4.95 39.11 7.58
C ALA A 38 4.22 38.07 8.43
N SER A 39 3.36 38.51 9.35
CA SER A 39 2.48 37.63 10.12
C SER A 39 1.45 36.97 9.21
N ALA A 40 0.91 37.72 8.24
CA ALA A 40 0.03 37.19 7.20
C ALA A 40 0.74 36.20 6.27
N ALA A 41 2.01 36.42 5.90
CA ALA A 41 2.79 35.48 5.08
C ALA A 41 3.12 34.18 5.84
N LEU A 42 3.36 34.26 7.15
CA LEU A 42 3.60 33.10 8.00
C LEU A 42 2.31 32.30 8.25
N ILE A 43 1.22 32.99 8.57
CA ILE A 43 -0.12 32.38 8.71
C ILE A 43 -0.57 31.82 7.36
N ALA A 44 -0.32 32.51 6.25
CA ALA A 44 -0.59 32.01 4.91
C ALA A 44 0.32 30.83 4.55
N GLY A 45 1.58 30.78 5.00
CA GLY A 45 2.46 29.62 4.80
C GLY A 45 2.01 28.39 5.57
N VAL A 46 1.56 28.56 6.82
CA VAL A 46 0.98 27.49 7.64
C VAL A 46 -0.42 27.08 7.14
N ALA A 47 -1.23 28.04 6.68
CA ALA A 47 -2.54 27.77 6.10
C ALA A 47 -2.42 27.11 4.72
N ALA A 48 -1.47 27.54 3.88
CA ALA A 48 -1.17 26.93 2.59
C ALA A 48 -0.57 25.54 2.73
N SER A 49 0.30 25.30 3.73
CA SER A 49 0.78 23.95 4.04
C SER A 49 -0.33 23.06 4.60
N SER A 50 -1.26 23.60 5.37
CA SER A 50 -2.45 22.89 5.87
C SER A 50 -3.50 22.62 4.77
N PHE A 51 -3.62 23.52 3.78
CA PHE A 51 -4.47 23.33 2.60
C PHE A 51 -3.88 22.31 1.62
N ALA A 52 -2.57 22.38 1.38
CA ALA A 52 -1.84 21.43 0.52
C ALA A 52 -1.77 20.01 1.11
N SER A 53 -1.94 19.87 2.43
CA SER A 53 -2.01 18.58 3.14
C SER A 53 -3.43 18.18 3.54
N SER A 54 -4.45 18.75 2.89
CA SER A 54 -5.87 18.37 3.04
C SER A 54 -6.36 18.31 4.50
N GLY A 55 -5.97 19.29 5.33
CA GLY A 55 -6.42 19.41 6.71
C GLY A 55 -5.62 18.61 7.74
N ARG A 56 -4.48 18.01 7.36
CA ARG A 56 -3.52 17.45 8.32
C ARG A 56 -2.64 18.57 8.86
N ASN A 57 -2.78 18.94 10.13
CA ASN A 57 -1.88 19.90 10.78
C ASN A 57 -0.44 19.38 10.66
N ALA A 58 0.34 19.91 9.72
CA ALA A 58 1.70 19.44 9.41
C ALA A 58 2.60 19.41 10.66
N LEU A 59 2.38 20.32 11.61
CA LEU A 59 3.04 20.35 12.92
C LEU A 59 2.67 19.16 13.83
N VAL A 60 1.41 18.73 13.81
CA VAL A 60 0.94 17.57 14.59
C VAL A 60 1.45 16.29 13.96
N GLN A 61 1.41 16.17 12.62
CA GLN A 61 1.97 15.03 11.90
C GLN A 61 3.48 14.90 12.17
N LEU A 62 4.24 16.01 12.09
CA LEU A 62 5.67 16.03 12.40
C LEU A 62 5.93 15.57 13.85
N CYS A 63 5.12 16.01 14.82
CA CYS A 63 5.26 15.57 16.21
C CYS A 63 4.90 14.09 16.43
N VAL A 64 3.96 13.54 15.66
CA VAL A 64 3.58 12.13 15.70
C VAL A 64 4.64 11.25 15.03
N GLU A 65 5.17 11.66 13.87
CA GLU A 65 6.29 10.99 13.18
C GLU A 65 7.56 11.01 14.05
N LEU A 66 7.86 12.14 14.71
CA LEU A 66 8.97 12.27 15.66
C LEU A 66 8.79 11.45 16.94
N TRP A 67 7.58 11.04 17.28
CA TRP A 67 7.28 10.14 18.40
C TRP A 67 7.60 8.66 18.07
N HIS A 68 7.52 8.29 16.78
CA HIS A 68 7.75 6.91 16.32
C HIS A 68 9.17 6.65 15.78
N LEU A 69 10.00 7.68 15.60
CA LEU A 69 11.40 7.54 15.22
C LEU A 69 12.29 6.94 16.33
N GLU A 70 13.41 6.31 15.94
CA GLU A 70 14.49 5.90 16.85
C GLU A 70 14.83 7.04 17.83
N ARG A 71 15.00 6.70 19.13
CA ARG A 71 15.19 7.67 20.24
C ARG A 71 16.28 8.72 19.99
N THR A 72 17.24 8.43 19.12
CA THR A 72 18.34 9.28 18.69
C THR A 72 17.88 10.51 17.89
N HIS A 73 16.87 10.37 17.02
CA HIS A 73 16.37 11.48 16.18
C HIS A 73 15.46 12.43 16.96
N SER A 74 14.57 11.92 17.82
CA SER A 74 13.73 12.74 18.70
C SER A 74 14.57 13.53 19.71
N ALA A 75 15.67 12.95 20.21
CA ALA A 75 16.62 13.63 21.09
C ALA A 75 17.35 14.78 20.38
N ALA A 76 17.77 14.59 19.13
CA ALA A 76 18.41 15.63 18.32
C ALA A 76 17.46 16.80 18.01
N PHE A 77 16.20 16.51 17.67
CA PHE A 77 15.17 17.52 17.43
C PHE A 77 14.85 18.33 18.70
N ALA A 78 14.60 17.64 19.82
CA ALA A 78 14.34 18.30 21.10
C ALA A 78 15.53 19.16 21.57
N ALA A 79 16.76 18.68 21.36
CA ALA A 79 17.97 19.45 21.61
C ALA A 79 18.06 20.70 20.71
N GLY A 80 17.75 20.58 19.42
CA GLY A 80 17.73 21.69 18.48
C GLY A 80 16.70 22.78 18.84
N CYS A 81 15.47 22.41 19.18
CA CYS A 81 14.45 23.34 19.63
C CYS A 81 14.83 24.03 20.96
N SER A 82 15.39 23.26 21.90
CA SER A 82 15.82 23.79 23.20
C SER A 82 16.98 24.78 23.06
N LEU A 83 17.98 24.46 22.23
CA LEU A 83 19.09 25.35 21.90
C LEU A 83 18.61 26.62 21.17
N GLY A 84 17.65 26.49 20.25
CA GLY A 84 17.02 27.62 19.58
C GLY A 84 16.33 28.56 20.57
N LEU A 85 15.49 28.04 21.46
CA LEU A 85 14.80 28.81 22.51
C LEU A 85 15.79 29.51 23.46
N LEU A 86 16.81 28.78 23.92
CA LEU A 86 17.85 29.32 24.80
C LEU A 86 18.68 30.40 24.12
N ALA A 87 19.05 30.22 22.85
CA ALA A 87 19.77 31.22 22.07
C ALA A 87 18.90 32.46 21.80
N GLY A 88 17.60 32.29 21.55
CA GLY A 88 16.65 33.40 21.39
C GLY A 88 16.49 34.21 22.69
N PHE A 89 16.40 33.54 23.83
CA PHE A 89 16.36 34.17 25.15
C PHE A 89 17.68 34.90 25.48
N ALA A 90 18.83 34.25 25.23
CA ALA A 90 20.14 34.86 25.43
C ALA A 90 20.38 36.06 24.50
N LEU A 91 19.89 35.99 23.26
CA LEU A 91 19.89 37.11 22.31
C LEU A 91 19.09 38.30 22.83
N HIS A 92 17.91 38.04 23.41
CA HIS A 92 17.04 39.05 23.99
C HIS A 92 17.70 39.82 25.14
N HIS A 93 18.47 39.11 25.98
CA HIS A 93 19.15 39.69 27.14
C HIS A 93 20.60 40.11 26.89
N ALA A 94 21.18 39.81 25.73
CA ALA A 94 22.52 40.23 25.37
C ALA A 94 22.60 41.77 25.28
N THR A 95 23.52 42.36 26.04
CA THR A 95 23.72 43.82 26.13
C THR A 95 24.82 44.32 25.19
N THR A 96 25.72 43.43 24.74
CA THR A 96 26.85 43.78 23.88
C THR A 96 26.61 43.34 22.43
N ARG A 97 27.14 44.12 21.48
CA ARG A 97 27.06 43.80 20.04
C ARG A 97 27.64 42.41 19.68
N PRO A 98 28.79 41.96 20.23
CA PRO A 98 29.34 40.65 19.92
C PRO A 98 28.44 39.51 20.41
N ALA A 99 27.90 39.62 21.62
CA ALA A 99 27.01 38.60 22.18
C ALA A 99 25.71 38.48 21.37
N ARG A 100 25.13 39.62 20.94
CA ARG A 100 23.95 39.62 20.07
C ARG A 100 24.21 38.96 18.71
N ALA A 101 25.37 39.24 18.10
CA ALA A 101 25.73 38.61 16.83
C ALA A 101 25.89 37.09 16.98
N TRP A 102 26.52 36.64 18.06
CA TRP A 102 26.77 35.23 18.31
C TRP A 102 25.49 34.44 18.58
N PHE A 103 24.64 34.90 19.51
CA PHE A 103 23.36 34.23 19.79
C PHE A 103 22.37 34.31 18.61
N GLY A 104 22.40 35.40 17.83
CA GLY A 104 21.62 35.52 16.60
C GLY A 104 22.03 34.48 15.55
N ALA A 105 23.33 34.26 15.37
CA ALA A 105 23.84 33.23 14.45
C ALA A 105 23.44 31.81 14.89
N VAL A 106 23.53 31.50 16.19
CA VAL A 106 23.11 30.20 16.75
C VAL A 106 21.61 29.98 16.56
N HIS A 107 20.79 31.01 16.78
CA HIS A 107 19.33 30.92 16.61
C HIS A 107 18.95 30.70 15.13
N LEU A 108 19.55 31.46 14.20
CA LEU A 108 19.36 31.28 12.75
C LEU A 108 19.80 29.89 12.28
N ALA A 109 20.93 29.38 12.77
CA ALA A 109 21.41 28.04 12.44
C ALA A 109 20.44 26.95 12.92
N ALA A 110 19.88 27.07 14.12
CA ALA A 110 18.89 26.13 14.64
C ALA A 110 17.59 26.13 13.82
N VAL A 111 17.09 27.32 13.45
CA VAL A 111 15.90 27.45 12.58
C VAL A 111 16.16 26.89 11.18
N ALA A 112 17.33 27.17 10.60
CA ALA A 112 17.71 26.64 9.29
C ALA A 112 17.84 25.11 9.30
N ALA A 113 18.42 24.53 10.36
CA ALA A 113 18.53 23.08 10.52
C ALA A 113 17.14 22.41 10.64
N LEU A 114 16.23 22.96 11.44
CA LEU A 114 14.85 22.48 11.54
C LEU A 114 14.09 22.60 10.21
N GLY A 115 14.28 23.71 9.51
CA GLY A 115 13.74 23.94 8.18
C GLY A 115 14.27 22.92 7.15
N LEU A 116 15.57 22.63 7.18
CA LEU A 116 16.20 21.62 6.30
C LEU A 116 15.79 20.19 6.63
N ILE A 117 15.58 19.84 7.91
CA ILE A 117 15.06 18.53 8.31
C ILE A 117 13.61 18.37 7.83
N THR A 118 12.76 19.38 8.07
CA THR A 118 11.37 19.37 7.61
C THR A 118 11.29 19.34 6.09
N LEU A 119 12.14 20.13 5.42
CA LEU A 119 12.23 20.14 3.97
C LEU A 119 12.78 18.82 3.44
N LYS A 120 13.76 18.19 4.09
CA LYS A 120 14.27 16.85 3.74
C LYS A 120 13.17 15.80 3.89
N ASP A 121 12.33 15.87 4.91
CA ASP A 121 11.28 14.90 5.20
C ASP A 121 10.08 15.05 4.24
N GLN A 122 9.67 16.29 4.00
CA GLN A 122 8.71 16.63 2.95
C GLN A 122 9.26 16.25 1.58
N LEU A 123 10.48 16.69 1.25
CA LEU A 123 11.13 16.32 0.01
C LEU A 123 11.42 14.83 -0.05
N SER A 124 11.68 14.05 0.99
CA SER A 124 11.89 12.60 0.85
C SER A 124 10.61 11.88 0.44
N THR A 125 9.47 12.45 0.81
CA THR A 125 8.15 12.00 0.31
C THR A 125 7.95 12.32 -1.18
N TYR A 126 8.64 13.34 -1.73
CA TYR A 126 8.53 13.78 -3.13
C TYR A 126 9.78 13.52 -4.02
N LEU A 127 10.94 13.29 -3.42
CA LEU A 127 12.28 12.99 -3.96
C LEU A 127 12.63 11.52 -3.76
N ALA A 128 11.79 10.73 -3.07
CA ALA A 128 11.58 9.36 -3.49
C ALA A 128 11.21 9.42 -4.97
N ARG A 129 12.23 9.41 -5.82
CA ARG A 129 12.07 9.39 -7.26
C ARG A 129 11.22 8.16 -7.55
N PRO A 130 10.12 8.28 -8.30
CA PRO A 130 9.41 7.14 -8.88
C PRO A 130 10.25 6.40 -9.95
N GLN A 131 11.58 6.50 -9.90
CA GLN A 131 12.50 5.99 -10.91
C GLN A 131 13.67 5.21 -10.34
N ASP A 132 13.82 5.15 -9.02
CA ASP A 132 14.88 4.35 -8.42
C ASP A 132 14.23 3.24 -7.57
N VAL A 133 14.24 2.05 -8.19
CA VAL A 133 14.31 0.73 -7.57
C VAL A 133 12.99 0.06 -7.13
N GLY A 134 12.47 -0.82 -8.00
CA GLY A 134 11.84 -2.05 -7.50
C GLY A 134 12.83 -2.68 -6.53
N ALA A 135 12.36 -3.04 -5.32
CA ALA A 135 13.01 -3.25 -4.01
C ALA A 135 14.55 -3.53 -3.86
N SER A 136 15.33 -3.69 -4.92
CA SER A 136 16.73 -4.12 -4.98
C SER A 136 17.74 -3.20 -5.68
N GLY A 137 17.38 -2.02 -6.19
CA GLY A 137 18.37 -1.12 -6.85
C GLY A 137 18.65 -1.41 -8.31
N ARG A 138 18.07 -2.50 -8.83
CA ARG A 138 18.53 -3.13 -10.06
C ARG A 138 17.54 -2.88 -11.20
N LEU A 139 18.02 -2.20 -12.24
CA LEU A 139 17.36 -2.23 -13.55
C LEU A 139 17.49 -3.65 -14.10
N PHE A 140 16.38 -4.38 -14.12
CA PHE A 140 16.34 -5.69 -14.76
C PHE A 140 15.89 -5.55 -16.20
N ALA A 141 16.63 -6.14 -17.13
CA ALA A 141 16.23 -6.18 -18.53
C ALA A 141 14.95 -7.01 -18.70
N GLN A 142 14.06 -6.52 -19.57
CA GLN A 142 12.89 -7.28 -20.00
C GLN A 142 13.34 -8.58 -20.69
N ALA A 143 12.67 -9.68 -20.36
CA ALA A 143 13.00 -11.00 -20.90
C ALA A 143 11.72 -11.73 -21.27
N ALA A 144 11.62 -12.17 -22.53
CA ALA A 144 10.53 -12.99 -23.03
C ALA A 144 10.95 -14.48 -23.04
N PRO A 145 10.01 -15.41 -22.82
CA PRO A 145 10.26 -16.82 -23.04
C PRO A 145 10.44 -17.10 -24.55
N ALA A 146 11.12 -18.19 -24.88
CA ALA A 146 11.28 -18.60 -26.28
C ALA A 146 9.91 -18.80 -26.94
N GLY A 147 9.73 -18.23 -28.14
CA GLY A 147 8.46 -18.29 -28.87
C GLY A 147 7.41 -17.28 -28.42
N PHE A 148 7.74 -16.39 -27.47
CA PHE A 148 6.87 -15.29 -27.06
C PHE A 148 7.52 -13.93 -27.38
N LYS A 149 6.67 -12.92 -27.47
CA LYS A 149 7.03 -11.50 -27.49
C LYS A 149 6.37 -10.80 -26.31
N ILE A 150 6.98 -9.71 -25.86
CA ILE A 150 6.38 -8.81 -24.87
C ILE A 150 6.18 -7.46 -25.53
N GLU A 151 4.96 -6.95 -25.42
CA GLU A 151 4.53 -5.68 -25.99
C GLU A 151 4.02 -4.79 -24.85
N GLU A 152 4.56 -3.58 -24.72
CA GLU A 152 3.89 -2.53 -23.94
C GLU A 152 2.65 -2.11 -24.75
N ILE A 153 1.46 -2.37 -24.22
CA ILE A 153 0.21 -2.11 -24.95
C ILE A 153 -0.49 -0.85 -24.46
N HIS A 154 -0.24 -0.42 -23.22
CA HIS A 154 -0.88 0.76 -22.65
C HIS A 154 -0.09 1.35 -21.48
N ARG A 155 -0.20 2.66 -21.30
CA ARG A 155 0.25 3.39 -20.11
C ARG A 155 -0.95 3.92 -19.34
N LEU A 156 -1.08 3.48 -18.10
CA LEU A 156 -2.21 3.78 -17.22
C LEU A 156 -2.13 5.18 -16.61
N SER A 157 -3.29 5.78 -16.36
CA SER A 157 -3.39 7.01 -15.56
C SER A 157 -3.13 6.80 -14.06
N ILE A 158 -3.20 5.54 -13.59
CA ILE A 158 -3.09 5.12 -12.19
C ILE A 158 -1.89 4.19 -11.94
N ALA A 159 -1.51 4.03 -10.68
CA ALA A 159 -0.63 2.95 -10.26
C ALA A 159 -1.48 1.68 -10.05
N PRO A 160 -1.34 0.63 -10.89
CA PRO A 160 -2.16 -0.57 -10.80
C PRO A 160 -1.81 -1.42 -9.58
N THR A 161 -2.79 -2.13 -9.05
CA THR A 161 -2.65 -3.06 -7.91
C THR A 161 -3.10 -4.47 -8.27
N SER A 162 -4.09 -4.58 -9.16
CA SER A 162 -4.52 -5.84 -9.76
C SER A 162 -5.03 -5.64 -11.18
N ILE A 163 -5.12 -6.74 -11.91
CA ILE A 163 -5.65 -6.83 -13.27
C ILE A 163 -6.52 -8.08 -13.42
N ALA A 164 -7.69 -7.93 -14.02
CA ALA A 164 -8.59 -9.05 -14.31
C ALA A 164 -9.21 -8.91 -15.70
N LEU A 165 -9.63 -10.04 -16.27
CA LEU A 165 -10.51 -10.05 -17.44
C LEU A 165 -11.96 -9.98 -16.98
N GLY A 166 -12.72 -9.07 -17.57
CA GLY A 166 -14.17 -8.99 -17.39
C GLY A 166 -14.90 -10.09 -18.16
N PRO A 167 -16.20 -10.29 -17.88
CA PRO A 167 -17.06 -11.21 -18.63
C PRO A 167 -17.25 -10.81 -20.10
N ASP A 168 -16.94 -9.56 -20.43
CA ASP A 168 -16.88 -8.99 -21.78
C ASP A 168 -15.55 -9.29 -22.51
N GLY A 169 -14.61 -9.95 -21.85
CA GLY A 169 -13.27 -10.23 -22.37
C GLY A 169 -12.32 -9.04 -22.38
N LEU A 170 -12.71 -7.90 -21.79
CA LEU A 170 -11.88 -6.70 -21.68
C LEU A 170 -11.03 -6.73 -20.41
N LEU A 171 -9.96 -5.93 -20.39
CA LEU A 171 -9.10 -5.81 -19.21
C LEU A 171 -9.65 -4.74 -18.27
N TYR A 172 -9.76 -5.11 -17.00
CA TYR A 172 -10.07 -4.23 -15.89
C TYR A 172 -8.85 -4.15 -14.97
N VAL A 173 -8.50 -2.94 -14.57
CA VAL A 173 -7.30 -2.68 -13.76
C VAL A 173 -7.71 -1.82 -12.57
N ALA A 174 -7.52 -2.34 -11.37
CA ALA A 174 -7.71 -1.57 -10.15
C ALA A 174 -6.42 -0.87 -9.76
N GLY A 175 -6.55 0.32 -9.21
CA GLY A 175 -5.40 1.03 -8.70
C GLY A 175 -5.76 2.39 -8.16
N PHE A 176 -4.74 3.17 -7.87
CA PHE A 176 -4.91 4.49 -7.28
C PHE A 176 -3.90 5.49 -7.79
N GLY A 177 -4.24 6.76 -7.63
CA GLY A 177 -3.37 7.90 -7.92
C GLY A 177 -3.63 9.06 -6.96
N GLY A 178 -3.20 10.25 -7.36
CA GLY A 178 -3.41 11.48 -6.59
C GLY A 178 -2.54 11.57 -5.32
N VAL A 179 -2.77 12.64 -4.56
CA VAL A 179 -2.03 12.91 -3.31
C VAL A 179 -2.34 11.81 -2.28
N ALA A 180 -1.30 11.23 -1.70
CA ALA A 180 -1.40 10.18 -0.68
C ALA A 180 -2.23 8.95 -1.09
N PHE A 181 -2.24 8.61 -2.39
CA PHE A 181 -2.91 7.41 -2.91
C PHE A 181 -4.42 7.35 -2.66
N GLN A 182 -5.08 8.51 -2.57
CA GLN A 182 -6.50 8.60 -2.20
C GLN A 182 -7.48 8.53 -3.37
N ASN A 183 -7.00 8.64 -4.62
CA ASN A 183 -7.88 8.54 -5.79
C ASN A 183 -7.88 7.11 -6.33
N GLY A 184 -8.64 6.22 -5.69
CA GLY A 184 -8.80 4.84 -6.14
C GLY A 184 -9.91 4.69 -7.18
N VAL A 185 -9.63 3.90 -8.21
CA VAL A 185 -10.52 3.65 -9.35
C VAL A 185 -10.33 2.23 -9.90
N VAL A 186 -11.28 1.78 -10.71
CA VAL A 186 -11.08 0.70 -11.68
C VAL A 186 -11.21 1.29 -13.07
N VAL A 187 -10.24 0.98 -13.93
CA VAL A 187 -10.25 1.37 -15.34
C VAL A 187 -10.46 0.15 -16.23
N ARG A 188 -11.24 0.32 -17.29
CA ARG A 188 -11.42 -0.67 -18.37
C ARG A 188 -10.58 -0.25 -19.58
N LEU A 189 -9.88 -1.21 -20.19
CA LEU A 189 -9.14 -1.01 -21.43
C LEU A 189 -9.89 -1.64 -22.60
N GLU A 190 -10.25 -0.81 -23.57
CA GLU A 190 -10.97 -1.23 -24.76
C GLU A 190 -10.18 -0.89 -26.02
N ARG A 191 -10.15 -1.80 -26.99
CA ARG A 191 -9.41 -1.56 -28.24
C ARG A 191 -10.22 -0.69 -29.19
N ALA A 192 -9.71 0.50 -29.49
CA ALA A 192 -10.26 1.42 -30.47
C ALA A 192 -9.30 1.50 -31.68
N GLY A 193 -9.47 0.59 -32.64
CA GLY A 193 -8.57 0.47 -33.78
C GLY A 193 -7.18 -0.03 -33.36
N ALA A 194 -6.15 0.80 -33.57
CA ALA A 194 -4.76 0.46 -33.22
C ALA A 194 -4.40 0.77 -31.75
N GLU A 195 -5.22 1.56 -31.05
CA GLU A 195 -4.93 2.05 -29.70
C GLU A 195 -5.85 1.39 -28.66
N LEU A 196 -5.39 1.37 -27.41
CA LEU A 196 -6.23 1.04 -26.25
C LEU A 196 -6.74 2.33 -25.63
N HIS A 197 -8.06 2.40 -25.45
CA HIS A 197 -8.73 3.48 -24.77
C HIS A 197 -8.98 3.08 -23.31
N GLU A 198 -8.57 3.94 -22.38
CA GLU A 198 -8.79 3.77 -20.95
C GLU A 198 -10.04 4.53 -20.52
N THR A 199 -10.96 3.81 -19.88
CA THR A 199 -12.18 4.40 -19.32
C THR A 199 -12.23 4.11 -17.83
N VAL A 200 -12.41 5.14 -17.00
CA VAL A 200 -12.70 4.95 -15.58
C VAL A 200 -14.13 4.42 -15.47
N VAL A 201 -14.27 3.19 -15.00
CA VAL A 201 -15.57 2.50 -14.88
C VAL A 201 -16.06 2.40 -13.45
N ALA A 202 -15.17 2.53 -12.45
CA ALA A 202 -15.55 2.69 -11.05
C ALA A 202 -14.62 3.72 -10.40
N SER A 203 -15.17 4.59 -9.56
CA SER A 203 -14.41 5.67 -8.94
C SER A 203 -14.80 5.89 -7.47
N SER A 204 -14.11 6.81 -6.80
CA SER A 204 -14.29 7.08 -5.36
C SER A 204 -14.03 5.86 -4.48
N LEU A 205 -13.18 4.95 -4.93
CA LEU A 205 -12.78 3.77 -4.18
C LEU A 205 -11.64 4.13 -3.25
N ASN A 206 -11.72 3.68 -2.00
CA ASN A 206 -10.59 3.77 -1.08
C ASN A 206 -9.60 2.66 -1.38
N ARG A 207 -8.44 3.00 -1.96
CA ARG A 207 -7.32 2.08 -2.21
C ARG A 207 -7.76 0.67 -2.62
N PRO A 208 -8.37 0.51 -3.81
CA PRO A 208 -8.72 -0.81 -4.31
C PRO A 208 -7.43 -1.63 -4.51
N HIS A 209 -7.46 -2.91 -4.16
CA HIS A 209 -6.32 -3.82 -4.34
C HIS A 209 -6.64 -4.97 -5.26
N GLY A 210 -7.61 -5.82 -4.90
CA GLY A 210 -8.04 -6.97 -5.70
C GLY A 210 -9.38 -6.74 -6.37
N ILE A 211 -9.55 -7.30 -7.56
CA ILE A 211 -10.82 -7.30 -8.29
C ILE A 211 -11.17 -8.69 -8.84
N ALA A 212 -12.46 -9.02 -8.82
CA ALA A 212 -12.99 -10.23 -9.45
C ALA A 212 -14.41 -9.99 -9.96
N PHE A 213 -14.82 -10.78 -10.94
CA PHE A 213 -16.17 -10.74 -11.49
C PHE A 213 -16.99 -11.93 -11.01
N HIS A 214 -18.27 -11.70 -10.72
CA HIS A 214 -19.21 -12.76 -10.45
C HIS A 214 -20.61 -12.36 -10.93
N GLU A 215 -21.22 -13.19 -11.77
CA GLU A 215 -22.56 -12.97 -12.34
C GLU A 215 -22.76 -11.59 -13.00
N GLY A 216 -21.70 -11.05 -13.61
CA GLY A 216 -21.71 -9.74 -14.29
C GLY A 216 -21.35 -8.56 -13.38
N ASP A 217 -21.31 -8.77 -12.07
CA ASP A 217 -20.95 -7.73 -11.12
C ASP A 217 -19.45 -7.72 -10.82
N LEU A 218 -18.93 -6.54 -10.51
CA LEU A 218 -17.54 -6.32 -10.14
C LEU A 218 -17.40 -6.28 -8.61
N PHE A 219 -16.55 -7.14 -8.07
CA PHE A 219 -16.20 -7.17 -6.65
C PHE A 219 -14.80 -6.61 -6.45
N ILE A 220 -14.66 -5.71 -5.48
CA ILE A 220 -13.45 -4.94 -5.25
C ILE A 220 -13.07 -5.06 -3.78
N SER A 221 -11.91 -5.62 -3.47
CA SER A 221 -11.32 -5.48 -2.14
C SER A 221 -10.68 -4.10 -2.00
N ARG A 222 -10.91 -3.48 -0.85
CA ARG A 222 -10.50 -2.09 -0.57
C ARG A 222 -9.77 -2.00 0.75
N ALA A 223 -8.56 -1.46 0.72
CA ALA A 223 -7.81 -1.25 1.94
C ALA A 223 -8.46 -0.26 2.89
N GLY A 224 -8.34 -0.57 4.18
CA GLY A 224 -8.74 0.34 5.23
C GLY A 224 -7.80 1.54 5.28
N GLN A 225 -8.33 2.74 5.02
CA GLN A 225 -7.80 3.99 5.57
C GLN A 225 -8.82 5.14 5.40
N PHE A 226 -9.67 5.39 6.39
CA PHE A 226 -10.51 6.59 6.43
C PHE A 226 -10.03 7.54 7.52
N SER A 227 -9.89 8.82 7.21
CA SER A 227 -9.57 9.85 8.20
C SER A 227 -10.77 10.77 8.34
N ARG A 228 -11.45 10.74 9.50
CA ARG A 228 -12.60 11.60 9.78
C ARG A 228 -12.29 12.58 10.90
N ALA A 229 -12.67 13.85 10.73
CA ALA A 229 -12.76 14.75 11.86
C ALA A 229 -14.00 14.37 12.71
N VAL A 230 -13.78 13.80 13.89
CA VAL A 230 -14.82 13.57 14.90
C VAL A 230 -14.52 14.50 16.07
N ASN A 231 -15.41 15.46 16.34
CA ASN A 231 -15.27 16.43 17.43
C ASN A 231 -13.93 17.21 17.40
N GLY A 232 -13.45 17.57 16.22
CA GLY A 232 -12.20 18.31 16.04
C GLY A 232 -10.92 17.47 16.15
N ALA A 233 -11.04 16.15 16.35
CA ALA A 233 -9.93 15.19 16.27
C ALA A 233 -9.98 14.44 14.94
N ILE A 234 -8.85 14.29 14.26
CA ILE A 234 -8.74 13.34 13.14
C ILE A 234 -8.73 11.93 13.74
N VAL A 235 -9.76 11.15 13.45
CA VAL A 235 -9.84 9.73 13.75
C VAL A 235 -9.49 8.98 12.49
N HIS A 236 -8.43 8.18 12.53
CA HIS A 236 -8.13 7.20 11.51
C HIS A 236 -8.90 5.93 11.83
N GLN A 237 -9.91 5.60 11.02
CA GLN A 237 -10.60 4.31 11.07
C GLN A 237 -10.13 3.50 9.87
N ASN A 238 -9.45 2.39 10.16
CA ASN A 238 -8.96 1.46 9.16
C ASN A 238 -9.94 0.29 9.09
N THR A 239 -10.95 0.46 8.25
CA THR A 239 -11.99 -0.54 8.00
C THR A 239 -11.91 -0.87 6.52
N GLY A 240 -11.13 -1.89 6.20
CA GLY A 240 -11.14 -2.49 4.87
C GLY A 240 -12.51 -3.07 4.59
N CYS A 241 -12.81 -3.30 3.31
CA CYS A 241 -14.09 -3.84 2.89
C CYS A 241 -13.96 -4.60 1.58
N VAL A 242 -15.02 -5.33 1.25
CA VAL A 242 -15.28 -5.78 -0.12
C VAL A 242 -16.54 -5.12 -0.61
N THR A 243 -16.44 -4.46 -1.75
CA THR A 243 -17.55 -3.74 -2.38
C THR A 243 -17.99 -4.49 -3.63
N ARG A 244 -19.29 -4.75 -3.72
CA ARG A 244 -19.97 -5.13 -4.95
C ARG A 244 -20.37 -3.87 -5.71
N ALA A 245 -19.95 -3.78 -6.95
CA ALA A 245 -20.26 -2.70 -7.88
C ALA A 245 -21.13 -3.26 -9.03
N ARG A 246 -22.21 -2.55 -9.34
CA ARG A 246 -23.15 -2.89 -10.42
C ARG A 246 -23.33 -1.71 -11.36
N ASP A 247 -23.47 -2.02 -12.63
CA ASP A 247 -23.88 -1.10 -13.70
C ASP A 247 -25.40 -1.29 -13.89
N LEU A 248 -26.20 -0.34 -13.37
CA LEU A 248 -27.66 -0.46 -13.39
C LEU A 248 -28.30 0.11 -14.66
N ASP A 249 -27.61 0.97 -15.40
CA ASP A 249 -28.14 1.62 -16.60
C ASP A 249 -27.55 1.07 -17.92
N GLY A 250 -26.53 0.21 -17.83
CA GLY A 250 -25.93 -0.52 -18.93
C GLY A 250 -25.00 0.32 -19.79
N ASP A 251 -24.49 1.45 -19.27
CA ASP A 251 -23.57 2.32 -20.00
C ASP A 251 -22.10 1.86 -19.93
N GLY A 252 -21.84 0.79 -19.17
CA GLY A 252 -20.52 0.23 -18.94
C GLY A 252 -19.74 0.93 -17.83
N VAL A 253 -20.37 1.78 -17.03
CA VAL A 253 -19.83 2.43 -15.82
C VAL A 253 -20.62 1.94 -14.61
N TYR A 254 -19.91 1.53 -13.57
CA TYR A 254 -20.53 1.07 -12.33
C TYR A 254 -21.03 2.27 -11.52
N ASP A 255 -22.32 2.26 -11.19
CA ASP A 255 -23.03 3.37 -10.55
C ASP A 255 -23.68 2.99 -9.22
N HIS A 256 -23.75 1.69 -8.91
CA HIS A 256 -24.31 1.19 -7.66
C HIS A 256 -23.31 0.35 -6.86
N PHE A 257 -22.95 0.84 -5.67
CA PHE A 257 -21.95 0.25 -4.79
C PHE A 257 -22.58 -0.24 -3.49
N THR A 258 -22.25 -1.46 -3.07
CA THR A 258 -22.68 -2.03 -1.79
C THR A 258 -21.49 -2.72 -1.12
N ASP A 259 -21.15 -2.29 0.09
CA ASP A 259 -20.16 -3.00 0.91
C ASP A 259 -20.80 -4.27 1.45
N ILE A 260 -20.27 -5.42 1.03
CA ILE A 260 -20.78 -6.75 1.42
C ILE A 260 -19.98 -7.35 2.57
N LEU A 261 -18.72 -6.92 2.73
CA LEU A 261 -17.90 -7.18 3.89
C LEU A 261 -17.37 -5.83 4.38
N GLU A 262 -17.52 -5.56 5.66
CA GLU A 262 -17.14 -4.30 6.31
C GLU A 262 -16.17 -4.58 7.47
N ASP A 263 -15.53 -3.53 7.98
CA ASP A 263 -14.64 -3.58 9.15
C ASP A 263 -13.51 -4.63 9.04
N LEU A 264 -13.07 -4.94 7.82
CA LEU A 264 -11.93 -5.83 7.61
C LEU A 264 -10.66 -5.18 8.16
N PRO A 265 -9.84 -5.90 8.92
CA PRO A 265 -8.60 -5.35 9.45
C PRO A 265 -7.62 -5.08 8.31
N GLY A 266 -6.77 -4.07 8.51
CA GLY A 266 -5.76 -3.65 7.55
C GLY A 266 -4.83 -2.63 8.18
N ALA A 267 -3.63 -2.48 7.60
CA ALA A 267 -2.48 -1.80 8.18
C ALA A 267 -2.82 -0.51 8.95
N LYS A 268 -2.36 -0.43 10.20
CA LYS A 268 -2.42 0.76 11.07
C LYS A 268 -1.14 1.57 10.91
N PRO A 269 -1.20 2.92 10.82
CA PRO A 269 0.00 3.74 10.90
C PRO A 269 0.76 3.46 12.22
N PRO A 270 2.11 3.43 12.21
CA PRO A 270 3.00 3.67 11.08
C PRO A 270 3.30 2.43 10.21
N ASP A 271 2.87 1.23 10.62
CA ASP A 271 3.22 -0.06 10.01
C ASP A 271 2.33 -0.40 8.79
N GLY A 272 2.33 0.52 7.81
CA GLY A 272 1.40 0.62 6.67
C GLY A 272 1.40 -0.51 5.62
N LEU A 273 1.90 -1.71 5.90
CA LEU A 273 2.30 -2.65 4.84
C LEU A 273 1.28 -3.72 4.44
N HIS A 274 0.48 -4.30 5.36
CA HIS A 274 -0.39 -5.45 5.03
C HIS A 274 -1.87 -5.10 5.00
N GLN A 275 -2.56 -5.51 3.94
CA GLN A 275 -3.91 -5.03 3.63
C GLN A 275 -4.81 -6.20 3.24
N ASN A 276 -6.08 -5.90 2.95
CA ASN A 276 -6.91 -6.84 2.22
C ASN A 276 -6.58 -6.71 0.73
N ASN A 277 -6.27 -7.84 0.10
CA ASN A 277 -5.65 -7.87 -1.22
C ASN A 277 -6.49 -8.73 -2.18
N GLY A 278 -5.99 -9.87 -2.63
CA GLY A 278 -6.64 -10.77 -3.58
C GLY A 278 -8.06 -11.19 -3.23
N ILE A 279 -8.84 -11.39 -4.28
CA ILE A 279 -10.25 -11.79 -4.24
C ILE A 279 -10.53 -12.74 -5.40
N ALA A 280 -11.22 -13.86 -5.14
CA ALA A 280 -11.68 -14.75 -6.19
C ALA A 280 -12.98 -15.46 -5.80
N PHE A 281 -13.64 -16.03 -6.80
CA PHE A 281 -14.83 -16.85 -6.64
C PHE A 281 -14.52 -18.30 -6.99
N ASP A 282 -15.05 -19.24 -6.21
CA ASP A 282 -15.10 -20.64 -6.63
C ASP A 282 -16.26 -20.90 -7.61
N ALA A 283 -16.27 -22.11 -8.18
CA ALA A 283 -17.32 -22.54 -9.10
C ALA A 283 -18.70 -22.70 -8.43
N GLN A 284 -18.78 -22.66 -7.10
CA GLN A 284 -20.03 -22.70 -6.32
C GLN A 284 -20.52 -21.29 -5.94
N GLY A 285 -19.79 -20.24 -6.36
CA GLY A 285 -20.12 -18.85 -6.12
C GLY A 285 -19.75 -18.36 -4.72
N TYR A 286 -18.90 -19.07 -3.97
CA TYR A 286 -18.33 -18.51 -2.75
C TYR A 286 -17.19 -17.56 -3.10
N LEU A 287 -17.23 -16.41 -2.43
CA LEU A 287 -16.21 -15.38 -2.44
C LEU A 287 -15.09 -15.75 -1.45
N TYR A 288 -13.83 -15.63 -1.87
CA TYR A 288 -12.64 -15.76 -1.05
C TYR A 288 -11.85 -14.46 -1.07
N VAL A 289 -11.38 -14.01 0.10
CA VAL A 289 -10.71 -12.70 0.26
C VAL A 289 -9.50 -12.88 1.18
N THR A 290 -8.34 -12.40 0.75
CA THR A 290 -7.14 -12.37 1.59
C THR A 290 -7.15 -11.15 2.51
N VAL A 291 -6.71 -11.35 3.76
CA VAL A 291 -6.64 -10.30 4.78
C VAL A 291 -5.33 -10.40 5.55
N GLY A 292 -4.47 -9.39 5.40
CA GLY A 292 -3.19 -9.30 6.10
C GLY A 292 -3.30 -8.99 7.60
N VAL A 293 -2.19 -9.19 8.31
CA VAL A 293 -2.07 -8.86 9.74
C VAL A 293 -1.81 -7.38 9.97
N CYS A 294 -2.29 -6.82 11.08
CA CYS A 294 -2.00 -5.43 11.43
C CYS A 294 -0.61 -5.23 12.05
N SER A 295 0.07 -6.30 12.48
CA SER A 295 1.39 -6.27 13.11
C SER A 295 2.35 -7.19 12.38
N ASP A 296 3.54 -6.69 12.05
CA ASP A 296 4.52 -7.44 11.26
C ASP A 296 5.04 -8.73 11.93
N HIS A 297 5.06 -8.74 13.27
CA HIS A 297 5.65 -9.81 14.08
C HIS A 297 4.77 -10.25 15.26
N GLY A 298 3.72 -9.49 15.55
CA GLY A 298 2.84 -9.75 16.68
C GLY A 298 1.66 -10.64 16.30
N PRO A 299 1.00 -11.26 17.29
CA PRO A 299 -0.18 -12.04 17.01
C PRO A 299 -1.36 -11.21 16.51
N PRO A 300 -2.24 -11.79 15.68
CA PRO A 300 -3.43 -11.12 15.18
C PRO A 300 -4.29 -10.65 16.36
N VAL A 301 -4.72 -9.39 16.32
CA VAL A 301 -5.57 -8.79 17.36
C VAL A 301 -7.04 -8.72 16.96
N HIS A 302 -7.34 -9.05 15.69
CA HIS A 302 -8.67 -9.17 15.13
C HIS A 302 -8.86 -10.58 14.53
N PRO A 303 -10.04 -11.22 14.65
CA PRO A 303 -10.26 -12.61 14.19
C PRO A 303 -10.03 -12.84 12.68
N PHE A 304 -10.08 -11.78 11.88
CA PHE A 304 -9.84 -11.84 10.43
C PHE A 304 -8.41 -11.45 10.02
N GLU A 305 -7.54 -11.04 10.94
CA GLU A 305 -6.14 -10.74 10.60
C GLU A 305 -5.37 -12.01 10.23
N GLY A 306 -4.61 -11.95 9.13
CA GLY A 306 -3.78 -13.08 8.67
C GLY A 306 -4.61 -14.27 8.23
N THR A 307 -5.74 -14.01 7.56
CA THR A 307 -6.70 -15.05 7.15
C THR A 307 -7.06 -14.96 5.67
N ILE A 308 -7.59 -16.07 5.17
CA ILE A 308 -8.44 -16.08 3.99
C ILE A 308 -9.87 -16.25 4.49
N LEU A 309 -10.73 -15.29 4.18
CA LEU A 309 -12.15 -15.35 4.46
C LEU A 309 -12.88 -16.04 3.32
N ARG A 310 -13.98 -16.72 3.64
CA ARG A 310 -14.97 -17.21 2.67
C ARG A 310 -16.34 -16.63 3.02
N ALA A 311 -17.08 -16.14 2.04
CA ALA A 311 -18.43 -15.59 2.20
C ALA A 311 -19.29 -15.85 0.96
N ARG A 312 -20.60 -15.62 1.06
CA ARG A 312 -21.49 -15.51 -0.10
C ARG A 312 -21.32 -14.14 -0.79
N PRO A 313 -21.69 -13.99 -2.07
CA PRO A 313 -21.57 -12.72 -2.80
C PRO A 313 -22.42 -11.58 -2.23
N ASP A 314 -23.37 -11.87 -1.34
CA ASP A 314 -24.18 -10.89 -0.62
C ASP A 314 -23.61 -10.53 0.77
N GLY A 315 -22.46 -11.11 1.15
CA GLY A 315 -21.83 -10.90 2.46
C GLY A 315 -22.28 -11.88 3.55
N SER A 316 -23.29 -12.71 3.30
CA SER A 316 -23.74 -13.73 4.25
C SER A 316 -22.76 -14.90 4.35
N ASP A 317 -22.89 -15.75 5.38
CA ASP A 317 -22.06 -16.94 5.59
C ASP A 317 -20.55 -16.64 5.62
N VAL A 318 -20.17 -15.45 6.11
CA VAL A 318 -18.76 -15.07 6.28
C VAL A 318 -18.10 -15.90 7.39
N GLY A 319 -16.94 -16.47 7.08
CA GLY A 319 -16.13 -17.20 8.02
C GLY A 319 -14.67 -17.31 7.60
N VAL A 320 -13.80 -17.67 8.55
CA VAL A 320 -12.38 -17.93 8.28
C VAL A 320 -12.25 -19.28 7.57
N PHE A 321 -11.74 -19.27 6.35
CA PHE A 321 -11.44 -20.47 5.57
C PHE A 321 -10.09 -21.07 5.96
N ALA A 322 -9.06 -20.24 6.08
CA ALA A 322 -7.71 -20.61 6.49
C ALA A 322 -7.04 -19.44 7.24
N ARG A 323 -6.02 -19.72 8.05
CA ARG A 323 -5.37 -18.72 8.93
C ARG A 323 -3.86 -18.88 9.00
N GLY A 324 -3.21 -17.94 9.66
CA GLY A 324 -1.77 -17.99 9.93
C GLY A 324 -0.94 -17.53 8.75
N PHE A 325 -1.47 -16.59 7.97
CA PHE A 325 -0.74 -15.85 6.94
C PHE A 325 -0.24 -14.51 7.50
N ARG A 326 0.79 -13.93 6.90
CA ARG A 326 1.26 -12.58 7.25
C ARG A 326 0.58 -11.53 6.38
N ASN A 327 0.86 -11.55 5.09
CA ASN A 327 0.27 -10.69 4.08
C ASN A 327 -0.10 -11.54 2.87
N PRO A 328 -1.19 -12.33 2.96
CA PRO A 328 -1.67 -13.08 1.82
C PRO A 328 -2.03 -12.10 0.71
N PHE A 329 -1.22 -12.04 -0.34
CA PHE A 329 -1.31 -10.98 -1.35
C PHE A 329 -2.34 -11.33 -2.40
N ASP A 330 -2.28 -12.50 -3.00
CA ASP A 330 -3.28 -12.90 -3.98
C ASP A 330 -3.64 -14.38 -3.89
N LEU A 331 -4.79 -14.73 -4.45
CA LEU A 331 -5.28 -16.10 -4.49
C LEU A 331 -5.91 -16.45 -5.84
N ALA A 332 -5.75 -17.72 -6.23
CA ALA A 332 -6.32 -18.23 -7.46
C ALA A 332 -6.73 -19.69 -7.30
N PHE A 333 -7.84 -20.06 -7.95
CA PHE A 333 -8.20 -21.46 -8.15
C PHE A 333 -7.39 -22.05 -9.30
N GLY A 334 -6.70 -23.15 -9.02
CA GLY A 334 -5.91 -23.90 -9.99
C GLY A 334 -6.58 -25.21 -10.40
N PRO A 335 -5.79 -26.26 -10.73
CA PRO A 335 -6.34 -27.56 -11.11
C PRO A 335 -7.21 -28.16 -10.00
N ASP A 336 -8.22 -28.93 -10.39
CA ASP A 336 -9.15 -29.62 -9.49
C ASP A 336 -9.86 -28.71 -8.46
N ALA A 337 -10.00 -27.43 -8.78
CA ALA A 337 -10.53 -26.39 -7.91
C ALA A 337 -9.73 -26.21 -6.60
N ALA A 338 -8.44 -26.60 -6.60
CA ALA A 338 -7.54 -26.33 -5.49
C ALA A 338 -7.25 -24.83 -5.38
N LEU A 339 -7.26 -24.30 -4.16
CA LEU A 339 -7.00 -22.89 -3.89
C LEU A 339 -5.51 -22.69 -3.62
N PHE A 340 -4.90 -21.71 -4.27
CA PHE A 340 -3.51 -21.32 -4.05
C PHE A 340 -3.42 -19.86 -3.61
N CYS A 341 -2.43 -19.53 -2.80
CA CYS A 341 -2.24 -18.17 -2.28
C CYS A 341 -0.75 -17.81 -2.26
N THR A 342 -0.43 -16.59 -2.66
CA THR A 342 0.86 -15.96 -2.36
C THR A 342 0.78 -15.28 -1.01
N ASP A 343 1.83 -15.37 -0.20
CA ASP A 343 1.93 -14.70 1.10
C ASP A 343 3.28 -14.03 1.24
N ASN A 344 3.31 -12.70 1.42
CA ASN A 344 4.55 -12.04 1.79
C ASN A 344 4.81 -12.33 3.25
N ASP A 345 5.74 -13.26 3.52
CA ASP A 345 6.13 -13.57 4.88
C ASP A 345 7.28 -12.65 5.36
N ALA A 346 7.54 -12.63 6.66
CA ALA A 346 8.65 -11.84 7.18
C ALA A 346 9.96 -12.60 6.96
N ASN A 347 10.95 -11.95 6.33
CA ASN A 347 12.35 -12.42 6.22
C ASN A 347 13.03 -12.76 7.57
N ALA A 348 12.33 -12.62 8.69
CA ALA A 348 12.73 -13.12 9.99
C ALA A 348 12.81 -14.67 9.98
N ALA A 349 13.85 -15.21 10.63
CA ALA A 349 14.09 -16.65 10.76
C ALA A 349 14.28 -17.45 9.44
N GLY A 350 14.62 -16.78 8.33
CA GLY A 350 14.87 -17.45 7.04
C GLY A 350 13.59 -17.95 6.36
N ARG A 351 12.46 -17.34 6.69
CA ARG A 351 11.19 -17.52 5.99
C ARG A 351 11.09 -16.41 4.95
N GLY A 352 11.07 -16.79 3.67
CA GLY A 352 10.82 -15.85 2.57
C GLY A 352 9.35 -15.92 2.17
N ASP A 353 8.95 -15.15 1.18
CA ASP A 353 7.62 -15.19 0.57
C ASP A 353 7.22 -16.58 0.12
N GLU A 354 5.95 -16.91 0.27
CA GLU A 354 5.46 -18.28 0.14
C GLU A 354 4.42 -18.40 -0.97
N LEU A 355 4.45 -19.52 -1.70
CA LEU A 355 3.28 -20.03 -2.41
C LEU A 355 2.68 -21.17 -1.60
N ASN A 356 1.40 -21.06 -1.27
CA ASN A 356 0.69 -21.98 -0.42
C ASN A 356 -0.42 -22.70 -1.20
N HIS A 357 -0.55 -24.02 -1.00
CA HIS A 357 -1.79 -24.74 -1.32
C HIS A 357 -2.72 -24.61 -0.10
N VAL A 358 -3.84 -23.91 -0.30
CA VAL A 358 -4.74 -23.50 0.77
C VAL A 358 -5.78 -24.58 1.05
N MET A 359 -5.71 -25.17 2.23
CA MET A 359 -6.66 -26.16 2.73
C MET A 359 -7.59 -25.53 3.75
N GLN A 360 -8.87 -25.91 3.72
CA GLN A 360 -9.83 -25.46 4.72
C GLN A 360 -9.37 -25.83 6.14
N GLY A 361 -9.36 -24.85 7.04
CA GLY A 361 -8.89 -24.99 8.41
C GLY A 361 -7.37 -25.00 8.58
N GLY A 362 -6.61 -24.86 7.49
CA GLY A 362 -5.14 -24.84 7.52
C GLY A 362 -4.56 -23.66 8.31
N HIS A 363 -3.40 -23.90 8.93
CA HIS A 363 -2.60 -22.87 9.61
C HIS A 363 -1.23 -22.74 8.93
N TYR A 364 -0.90 -21.55 8.42
CA TYR A 364 0.27 -21.32 7.55
C TYR A 364 1.50 -20.74 8.24
N GLY A 365 1.47 -20.65 9.57
CA GLY A 365 2.67 -20.55 10.40
C GLY A 365 2.93 -19.15 10.96
N HIS A 366 2.42 -18.08 10.37
CA HIS A 366 2.42 -16.75 10.98
C HIS A 366 1.45 -16.70 12.19
N PRO A 367 1.73 -15.97 13.29
CA PRO A 367 2.92 -15.20 13.67
C PRO A 367 3.96 -16.08 14.38
N TYR A 368 4.49 -17.11 13.71
CA TYR A 368 5.56 -18.00 14.17
C TYR A 368 5.46 -18.40 15.65
N SER A 369 4.75 -19.49 15.96
CA SER A 369 4.63 -20.05 17.31
C SER A 369 5.87 -19.92 18.19
N ALA A 370 5.83 -18.96 19.12
CA ALA A 370 5.62 -19.30 20.50
C ALA A 370 4.55 -18.37 21.06
N LEU A 371 3.34 -18.88 21.28
CA LEU A 371 2.46 -18.23 22.25
C LEU A 371 3.24 -18.21 23.58
N ALA A 372 3.26 -17.07 24.27
CA ALA A 372 4.05 -16.85 25.48
C ALA A 372 3.71 -17.82 26.63
N ASP A 373 2.66 -18.63 26.48
CA ASP A 373 2.14 -19.62 27.42
C ASP A 373 2.46 -21.08 27.05
N GLY A 374 3.19 -21.33 25.96
CA GLY A 374 3.56 -22.70 25.56
C GLY A 374 2.41 -23.52 24.95
N ALA A 375 1.31 -22.89 24.52
CA ALA A 375 0.31 -23.57 23.72
C ALA A 375 0.91 -24.01 22.36
N THR A 376 0.71 -25.28 22.03
CA THR A 376 1.11 -25.85 20.74
C THR A 376 0.16 -25.32 19.65
N LEU A 377 0.71 -24.73 18.59
CA LEU A 377 -0.09 -24.39 17.40
C LEU A 377 -0.61 -25.67 16.75
N ASP A 378 -1.74 -25.55 16.06
CA ASP A 378 -2.15 -26.51 15.04
C ASP A 378 -0.97 -26.79 14.10
N LYS A 379 -0.88 -28.02 13.60
CA LYS A 379 0.21 -28.44 12.72
C LYS A 379 0.30 -27.51 11.51
N GLU A 380 1.43 -26.80 11.39
CA GLU A 380 1.73 -25.91 10.26
C GLU A 380 1.60 -26.66 8.93
N VAL A 381 0.89 -26.04 7.99
CA VAL A 381 0.89 -26.45 6.58
C VAL A 381 2.10 -25.80 5.92
N LEU A 382 2.99 -26.62 5.39
CA LEU A 382 4.20 -26.14 4.73
C LEU A 382 3.88 -25.57 3.33
N PRO A 383 4.59 -24.51 2.91
CA PRO A 383 4.42 -23.93 1.59
C PRO A 383 4.92 -24.88 0.50
N LEU A 384 4.42 -24.67 -0.72
CA LEU A 384 4.89 -25.35 -1.93
C LEU A 384 6.27 -24.87 -2.36
N LEU A 385 6.57 -23.58 -2.14
CA LEU A 385 7.87 -22.98 -2.39
C LEU A 385 8.07 -21.73 -1.53
N ARG A 386 9.34 -21.34 -1.39
CA ARG A 386 9.76 -20.08 -0.79
C ARG A 386 10.56 -19.25 -1.78
N SER A 387 10.42 -17.93 -1.70
CA SER A 387 11.04 -16.94 -2.55
C SER A 387 11.69 -15.87 -1.70
N ASP A 388 12.88 -15.40 -2.10
CA ASP A 388 13.54 -14.24 -1.47
C ASP A 388 13.02 -12.90 -2.06
N ALA A 389 12.02 -12.96 -2.94
CA ALA A 389 11.39 -11.80 -3.58
C ALA A 389 9.88 -11.80 -3.34
N ALA A 390 9.32 -10.60 -3.25
CA ALA A 390 7.91 -10.34 -2.96
C ALA A 390 6.99 -11.02 -4.00
N LEU A 391 6.29 -12.10 -3.61
CA LEU A 391 5.31 -12.79 -4.45
C LEU A 391 3.95 -12.12 -4.30
N GLU A 392 3.48 -11.52 -5.38
CA GLU A 392 2.24 -10.73 -5.41
C GLU A 392 1.14 -11.47 -6.18
N GLY A 393 0.60 -10.87 -7.24
CA GLY A 393 -0.51 -11.41 -8.02
C GLY A 393 -0.29 -12.84 -8.53
N LEU A 394 -1.38 -13.58 -8.63
CA LEU A 394 -1.39 -15.01 -8.94
C LEU A 394 -2.54 -15.34 -9.89
N ALA A 395 -2.22 -15.99 -11.01
CA ALA A 395 -3.24 -16.47 -11.94
C ALA A 395 -2.97 -17.90 -12.40
N TYR A 396 -4.04 -18.65 -12.67
CA TYR A 396 -3.95 -19.96 -13.29
C TYR A 396 -4.23 -19.88 -14.79
N ALA A 397 -3.35 -20.48 -15.58
CA ALA A 397 -3.53 -20.69 -17.00
C ALA A 397 -4.14 -22.08 -17.21
N PRO A 398 -5.45 -22.21 -17.49
CA PRO A 398 -6.09 -23.50 -17.65
C PRO A 398 -5.62 -24.22 -18.93
N PRO A 399 -5.83 -25.55 -19.04
CA PRO A 399 -5.49 -26.30 -20.25
C PRO A 399 -6.05 -25.65 -21.53
N GLY A 400 -5.21 -25.49 -22.54
CA GLY A 400 -5.51 -24.84 -23.81
C GLY A 400 -5.40 -23.31 -23.81
N SER A 401 -5.16 -22.65 -22.67
CA SER A 401 -5.11 -21.19 -22.61
C SER A 401 -3.83 -20.61 -23.21
N LEU A 402 -2.71 -21.31 -23.12
CA LEU A 402 -1.40 -20.89 -23.65
C LEU A 402 -0.78 -22.04 -24.45
N PRO A 403 0.00 -21.78 -25.51
CA PRO A 403 0.52 -22.83 -26.38
C PRO A 403 1.74 -23.53 -25.75
N ASN A 404 2.23 -24.58 -26.42
CA ASN A 404 3.55 -25.19 -26.17
C ASN A 404 3.78 -25.67 -24.73
N GLY A 405 2.72 -26.07 -24.02
CA GLY A 405 2.80 -26.54 -22.64
C GLY A 405 3.06 -25.40 -21.62
N PHE A 406 2.69 -24.17 -21.97
CA PHE A 406 2.62 -23.04 -21.03
C PHE A 406 1.23 -22.93 -20.36
N ASP A 407 0.25 -23.71 -20.81
CA ASP A 407 -1.01 -23.95 -20.11
C ASP A 407 -0.84 -24.94 -18.94
N ASP A 408 -1.91 -25.13 -18.18
CA ASP A 408 -1.96 -25.95 -16.96
C ASP A 408 -0.88 -25.57 -15.93
N CYS A 409 -0.69 -24.25 -15.76
CA CYS A 409 0.35 -23.68 -14.90
C CYS A 409 -0.20 -22.52 -14.08
N LEU A 410 0.34 -22.33 -12.88
CA LEU A 410 0.20 -21.07 -12.15
C LEU A 410 1.26 -20.07 -12.62
N TYR A 411 0.93 -18.79 -12.55
CA TYR A 411 1.79 -17.68 -12.86
C TYR A 411 1.73 -16.67 -11.73
N THR A 412 2.87 -16.29 -11.17
CA THR A 412 2.94 -15.27 -10.12
C THR A 412 3.86 -14.11 -10.49
N ALA A 413 3.44 -12.91 -10.12
CA ALA A 413 4.22 -11.69 -10.20
C ALA A 413 5.19 -11.62 -9.00
N SER A 414 6.46 -11.34 -9.28
CA SER A 414 7.48 -11.11 -8.26
C SER A 414 7.92 -9.65 -8.28
N PHE A 415 7.33 -8.82 -7.42
CA PHE A 415 7.42 -7.37 -7.49
C PHE A 415 8.85 -6.84 -7.35
N GLY A 416 9.59 -7.33 -6.34
CA GLY A 416 10.92 -6.82 -6.02
C GLY A 416 11.99 -7.03 -7.11
N ASN A 417 11.75 -7.97 -8.05
CA ASN A 417 12.69 -8.27 -9.12
C ASN A 417 12.08 -8.27 -10.54
N GLY A 418 10.77 -8.04 -10.66
CA GLY A 418 10.06 -7.98 -11.93
C GLY A 418 9.82 -9.32 -12.62
N GLN A 419 10.11 -10.46 -11.99
CA GLN A 419 9.89 -11.77 -12.62
C GLN A 419 8.41 -12.08 -12.69
N ILE A 420 8.00 -12.71 -13.79
CA ILE A 420 6.79 -13.50 -13.86
C ILE A 420 7.25 -14.95 -13.81
N ILE A 421 6.89 -15.63 -12.73
CA ILE A 421 7.34 -16.98 -12.44
C ILE A 421 6.24 -17.95 -12.86
N ARG A 422 6.59 -18.90 -13.73
CA ARG A 422 5.72 -20.03 -14.06
C ARG A 422 5.93 -21.13 -13.04
N ILE A 423 4.84 -21.70 -12.56
CA ILE A 423 4.79 -22.77 -11.58
C ILE A 423 4.00 -23.93 -12.19
N ARG A 424 4.68 -25.04 -12.44
CA ARG A 424 4.04 -26.32 -12.79
C ARG A 424 3.72 -27.09 -11.53
N LEU A 425 2.50 -27.58 -11.44
CA LEU A 425 2.01 -28.38 -10.33
C LEU A 425 1.98 -29.84 -10.72
N LYS A 426 2.43 -30.70 -9.81
CA LYS A 426 2.24 -32.14 -9.89
C LYS A 426 1.50 -32.60 -8.66
N GLU A 427 0.33 -33.20 -8.84
CA GLU A 427 -0.46 -33.71 -7.73
C GLU A 427 0.32 -34.80 -6.96
N THR A 428 0.10 -34.82 -5.65
CA THR A 428 0.57 -35.84 -4.71
C THR A 428 -0.62 -36.32 -3.88
N ASN A 429 -0.46 -37.37 -3.09
CA ASN A 429 -1.57 -37.96 -2.32
C ASN A 429 -2.33 -36.98 -1.40
N THR A 430 -1.72 -35.84 -1.02
CA THR A 430 -2.26 -34.91 -0.03
C THR A 430 -2.14 -33.43 -0.40
N SER A 431 -1.46 -33.10 -1.49
CA SER A 431 -1.15 -31.70 -1.91
C SER A 431 -0.52 -31.70 -3.31
N PHE A 432 0.28 -30.69 -3.64
CA PHE A 432 1.04 -30.59 -4.88
C PHE A 432 2.55 -30.51 -4.63
N GLN A 433 3.33 -30.89 -5.64
CA GLN A 433 4.72 -30.51 -5.79
C GLN A 433 4.81 -29.41 -6.84
N ALA A 434 5.44 -28.28 -6.49
CA ALA A 434 5.67 -27.18 -7.39
C ALA A 434 7.06 -27.26 -8.04
N THR A 435 7.15 -26.96 -9.34
CA THR A 435 8.42 -26.67 -10.02
C THR A 435 8.34 -25.32 -10.69
N THR A 436 9.34 -24.47 -10.48
CA THR A 436 9.33 -23.08 -10.93
C THR A 436 10.35 -22.82 -12.02
N GLU A 437 10.04 -21.83 -12.85
CA GLU A 437 10.98 -21.23 -13.78
C GLU A 437 10.58 -19.78 -14.06
N GLN A 438 11.56 -18.94 -14.41
CA GLN A 438 11.25 -17.60 -14.90
C GLN A 438 10.61 -17.73 -16.28
N PHE A 439 9.35 -17.29 -16.41
CA PHE A 439 8.65 -17.23 -17.69
C PHE A 439 9.01 -15.95 -18.43
N ALA A 440 8.79 -14.81 -17.80
CA ALA A 440 9.06 -13.50 -18.35
C ALA A 440 9.63 -12.57 -17.27
N ARG A 441 10.05 -11.38 -17.68
CA ARG A 441 10.43 -10.32 -16.76
C ARG A 441 9.96 -8.97 -17.28
N VAL A 442 9.22 -8.23 -16.46
CA VAL A 442 8.87 -6.81 -16.68
C VAL A 442 9.05 -6.04 -15.36
N PRO A 443 9.55 -4.80 -15.37
CA PRO A 443 9.84 -4.08 -14.13
C PRO A 443 8.59 -3.89 -13.26
N SER A 444 8.76 -3.96 -11.93
CA SER A 444 7.72 -3.70 -10.92
C SER A 444 6.37 -4.36 -11.21
N VAL A 445 6.39 -5.59 -11.75
CA VAL A 445 5.18 -6.38 -12.01
C VAL A 445 4.47 -6.68 -10.70
N VAL A 446 3.20 -6.35 -10.60
CA VAL A 446 2.40 -6.55 -9.39
C VAL A 446 1.33 -7.62 -9.56
N ASP A 447 0.78 -7.77 -10.76
CA ASP A 447 -0.27 -8.76 -11.03
C ASP A 447 -0.33 -9.18 -12.50
N VAL A 448 -0.92 -10.34 -12.76
CA VAL A 448 -1.05 -10.98 -14.07
C VAL A 448 -2.47 -11.52 -14.31
N ALA A 449 -2.94 -11.44 -15.56
CA ALA A 449 -4.20 -12.04 -16.01
C ALA A 449 -3.97 -12.91 -17.25
N ILE A 450 -4.69 -14.04 -17.35
CA ILE A 450 -4.56 -14.98 -18.46
C ILE A 450 -5.74 -14.84 -19.43
N SER A 451 -5.48 -14.49 -20.69
CA SER A 451 -6.48 -14.54 -21.76
C SER A 451 -6.32 -15.81 -22.58
N ALA A 452 -7.24 -16.76 -22.37
CA ALA A 452 -7.32 -17.96 -23.19
C ALA A 452 -7.72 -17.66 -24.64
N GLN A 453 -8.53 -16.61 -24.86
CA GLN A 453 -8.95 -16.19 -26.20
C GLN A 453 -7.79 -15.66 -27.03
N GLU A 454 -6.90 -14.88 -26.41
CA GLU A 454 -5.75 -14.29 -27.10
C GLU A 454 -4.47 -15.14 -26.99
N HIS A 455 -4.53 -16.24 -26.26
CA HIS A 455 -3.36 -17.02 -25.85
C HIS A 455 -2.25 -16.16 -25.25
N ALA A 456 -2.61 -15.23 -24.35
CA ALA A 456 -1.71 -14.22 -23.84
C ALA A 456 -1.79 -14.07 -22.32
N ILE A 457 -0.68 -13.62 -21.73
CA ILE A 457 -0.62 -13.13 -20.35
C ILE A 457 -0.56 -11.61 -20.40
N TYR A 458 -1.44 -10.95 -19.67
CA TYR A 458 -1.33 -9.53 -19.37
C TYR A 458 -0.66 -9.35 -18.02
N ALA A 459 0.25 -8.40 -17.94
CA ALA A 459 0.95 -8.07 -16.71
C ALA A 459 0.85 -6.57 -16.46
N CYS A 460 0.49 -6.18 -15.25
CA CYS A 460 0.47 -4.78 -14.85
C CYS A 460 1.72 -4.45 -14.01
N SER A 461 2.34 -3.32 -14.33
CA SER A 461 3.51 -2.78 -13.62
C SER A 461 3.10 -1.58 -12.79
N HIS A 462 3.28 -1.67 -11.47
CA HIS A 462 2.83 -0.65 -10.52
C HIS A 462 3.56 0.68 -10.73
N ASP A 463 4.89 0.66 -10.63
CA ASP A 463 5.71 1.87 -10.66
C ASP A 463 5.76 2.49 -12.06
N GLU A 464 5.81 1.66 -13.11
CA GLU A 464 5.84 2.18 -14.47
C GLU A 464 4.48 2.62 -14.98
N ARG A 465 3.39 2.19 -14.33
CA ARG A 465 2.00 2.40 -14.74
C ARG A 465 1.76 1.88 -16.15
N LYS A 466 2.16 0.64 -16.42
CA LYS A 466 2.08 0.05 -17.76
C LYS A 466 1.38 -1.29 -17.74
N ILE A 467 0.73 -1.60 -18.85
CA ILE A 467 0.27 -2.93 -19.17
C ILE A 467 1.15 -3.53 -20.25
N TYR A 468 1.66 -4.72 -19.97
CA TYR A 468 2.39 -5.55 -20.90
C TYR A 468 1.51 -6.71 -21.36
N ARG A 469 1.55 -7.01 -22.66
CA ARG A 469 0.96 -8.21 -23.25
C ARG A 469 2.09 -9.15 -23.64
N ILE A 470 2.05 -10.38 -23.12
CA ILE A 470 3.03 -11.43 -23.39
C ILE A 470 2.29 -12.50 -24.20
N SER A 471 2.64 -12.64 -25.47
CA SER A 471 1.91 -13.49 -26.41
C SER A 471 2.86 -14.25 -27.34
N PRO A 472 2.41 -15.35 -27.97
CA PRO A 472 3.17 -16.06 -28.98
C PRO A 472 3.62 -15.15 -30.12
N GLN A 473 4.78 -15.45 -30.71
CA GLN A 473 5.34 -14.72 -31.85
C GLN A 473 4.59 -14.94 -33.15
#